data_AF-A0A948F6A2-F1
#
_entry.id   AF-A0A948F6A2-F1
#
_cell.length_a   1.000
_cell.length_b   1.000
_cell.length_c   1.000
_cell.angle_alpha   90.00
_cell.angle_beta   90.00
_cell.angle_gamma   90.00
#
_symmetry.space_group_name_H-M   'P 1'
#
loop_
_entity.id
_entity.type
_entity.pdbx_description
1 polymer ?
#
loop_
_entity_poly.entity_id
_entity_poly.type
_entity_poly.pdbx_seq_one_letter_code
_entity_poly.pdbx_strand_id
1 'polypeptide(L)'
;MVQRRKKYDPRARFYSKIQQASQAAQNLGFETGVQYAEFYNLDKRLPSNPDKFYGQRAWKRIGGMSGFLGQAPKIKKYLTYREAHESALKLRCPSQPEYMRRFREDPRLPSRPDRTYPKQWAKNGRWLGFLGLL
;
A
#
# COMPACT_ATOMS: atom_id res chain seq x y z
N MET A 1 43.13 -8.32 -36.36
CA MET A 1 42.21 -8.83 -35.31
C MET A 1 41.35 -7.66 -34.83
N VAL A 2 40.06 -7.61 -35.15
CA VAL A 2 39.20 -6.50 -34.76
C VAL A 2 38.62 -6.80 -33.38
N GLN A 3 39.10 -6.09 -32.35
CA GLN A 3 38.53 -6.15 -31.01
C GLN A 3 37.08 -5.61 -31.08
N ARG A 4 36.08 -6.50 -31.00
CA ARG A 4 34.68 -6.09 -30.82
C ARG A 4 34.59 -5.33 -29.49
N ARG A 5 34.46 -4.00 -29.54
CA ARG A 5 34.09 -3.19 -28.37
C ARG A 5 32.74 -3.70 -27.86
N LYS A 6 32.72 -4.34 -26.68
CA LYS A 6 31.47 -4.68 -25.98
C LYS A 6 30.68 -3.38 -25.81
N LYS A 7 29.51 -3.28 -26.44
CA LYS A 7 28.58 -2.18 -26.24
C LYS A 7 28.28 -2.08 -24.73
N TYR A 8 28.45 -0.90 -24.15
CA TYR A 8 28.07 -0.63 -22.75
C TYR A 8 26.59 -0.98 -22.58
N ASP A 9 26.31 -2.01 -21.78
CA ASP A 9 24.96 -2.35 -21.37
C ASP A 9 24.70 -1.67 -20.02
N PRO A 10 23.90 -0.60 -19.95
CA PRO A 10 23.53 0.00 -18.67
C PRO A 10 22.81 -0.99 -17.72
N ARG A 11 22.29 -2.11 -18.22
CA ARG A 11 21.73 -3.20 -17.40
C ARG A 11 22.81 -4.04 -16.70
N ALA A 12 24.08 -3.90 -17.06
CA ALA A 12 25.19 -4.51 -16.32
C ALA A 12 25.44 -3.81 -14.97
N ARG A 13 25.05 -2.54 -14.83
CA ARG A 13 25.29 -1.75 -13.62
C ARG A 13 24.26 -2.01 -12.52
N PHE A 14 22.99 -2.18 -12.87
CA PHE A 14 21.89 -2.31 -11.91
C PHE A 14 21.31 -3.74 -11.90
N TYR A 15 20.53 -4.07 -10.88
CA TYR A 15 19.77 -5.33 -10.90
C TYR A 15 18.82 -5.36 -12.09
N SER A 16 18.87 -6.43 -12.89
CA SER A 16 18.07 -6.56 -14.10
C SER A 16 16.59 -6.84 -13.83
N LYS A 17 16.27 -7.41 -12.66
CA LYS A 17 14.89 -7.70 -12.22
C LYS A 17 14.51 -6.83 -11.03
N ILE A 18 13.30 -6.26 -11.08
CA ILE A 18 12.75 -5.41 -10.00
C ILE A 18 12.70 -6.14 -8.65
N GLN A 19 12.44 -7.44 -8.65
CA GLN A 19 12.40 -8.26 -7.44
C GLN A 19 13.76 -8.34 -6.74
N GLN A 20 14.87 -8.37 -7.51
CA GLN A 20 16.22 -8.42 -6.95
C GLN A 20 16.59 -7.10 -6.29
N ALA A 21 16.29 -5.97 -6.94
CA ALA A 21 16.50 -4.64 -6.33
C ALA A 21 15.60 -4.41 -5.12
N SER A 22 14.34 -4.84 -5.18
CA SER A 22 13.41 -4.76 -4.06
C SER A 22 13.91 -5.56 -2.86
N GLN A 23 14.41 -6.78 -3.08
CA GLN A 23 15.01 -7.59 -2.01
C GLN A 23 16.28 -6.93 -1.44
N ALA A 24 17.15 -6.38 -2.29
CA ALA A 24 18.36 -5.70 -1.84
C ALA A 24 18.04 -4.46 -0.99
N ALA A 25 17.08 -3.62 -1.42
CA ALA A 25 16.61 -2.47 -0.67
C ALA A 25 16.03 -2.87 0.70
N GLN A 26 15.25 -3.96 0.76
CA GLN A 26 14.71 -4.49 2.01
C GLN A 26 15.81 -5.06 2.92
N ASN A 27 16.80 -5.75 2.37
CA ASN A 27 17.94 -6.27 3.13
C ASN A 27 18.81 -5.16 3.74
N LEU A 28 18.82 -3.98 3.12
CA LEU A 28 19.46 -2.78 3.67
C LEU A 28 18.60 -2.05 4.73
N GLY A 29 17.39 -2.54 5.02
CA GLY A 29 16.51 -1.97 6.03
C GLY A 29 15.82 -0.68 5.62
N PHE A 30 15.68 -0.40 4.32
CA PHE A 30 14.95 0.79 3.86
C PHE A 30 13.44 0.59 4.06
N GLU A 31 12.86 1.40 4.94
CA GLU A 31 11.44 1.39 5.26
C GLU A 31 10.65 2.44 4.49
N THR A 32 11.30 3.52 4.04
CA THR A 32 10.63 4.65 3.39
C THR A 32 11.29 5.03 2.06
N GLY A 33 10.50 5.67 1.18
CA GLY A 33 11.04 6.23 -0.06
C GLY A 33 12.08 7.33 0.18
N VAL A 34 12.03 8.01 1.33
CA VAL A 34 13.02 9.02 1.74
C VAL A 34 14.36 8.34 2.04
N GLN A 35 14.35 7.30 2.89
CA GLN A 35 15.56 6.51 3.16
C GLN A 35 16.13 5.90 1.89
N TYR A 36 15.28 5.38 1.00
CA TYR A 36 15.75 4.89 -0.29
C TYR A 36 16.43 6.02 -1.09
N ALA A 37 15.82 7.19 -1.20
CA ALA A 37 16.39 8.31 -1.95
C ALA A 37 17.75 8.77 -1.39
N GLU A 38 17.91 8.76 -0.07
CA GLU A 38 19.15 9.16 0.61
C GLU A 38 20.25 8.10 0.52
N PHE A 39 19.89 6.81 0.62
CA PHE A 39 20.85 5.74 0.89
C PHE A 39 20.88 4.62 -0.16
N TYR A 40 20.15 4.72 -1.28
CA TYR A 40 20.17 3.67 -2.32
C TYR A 40 21.60 3.35 -2.78
N ASN A 41 22.50 4.33 -2.75
CA ASN A 41 23.89 4.20 -3.16
C ASN A 41 24.76 3.34 -2.24
N LEU A 42 24.24 2.88 -1.09
CA LEU A 42 24.86 1.83 -0.26
C LEU A 42 25.00 0.52 -1.04
N ASP A 43 24.08 0.25 -1.97
CA ASP A 43 24.25 -0.79 -2.98
C ASP A 43 24.33 -0.14 -4.37
N LYS A 44 25.52 -0.20 -4.99
CA LYS A 44 25.78 0.42 -6.30
C LYS A 44 24.93 -0.16 -7.44
N ARG A 45 24.24 -1.29 -7.21
CA ARG A 45 23.33 -1.94 -8.16
C ARG A 45 21.87 -1.50 -8.01
N LEU A 46 21.55 -0.69 -6.99
CA LEU A 46 20.25 -0.03 -6.89
C LEU A 46 20.20 1.24 -7.77
N PRO A 47 19.16 1.43 -8.58
CA PRO A 47 18.98 2.66 -9.35
C PRO A 47 18.40 3.78 -8.47
N SER A 48 18.79 5.03 -8.71
CA SER A 48 18.21 6.19 -8.00
C SER A 48 16.71 6.37 -8.28
N ASN A 49 16.26 6.02 -9.49
CA ASN A 49 14.86 6.08 -9.92
C ASN A 49 14.37 4.70 -10.37
N PRO A 50 13.98 3.81 -9.44
CA PRO A 50 13.58 2.45 -9.76
C PRO A 50 12.31 2.38 -10.62
N ASP A 51 11.38 3.34 -10.47
CA ASP A 51 10.16 3.43 -11.27
C ASP A 51 10.44 3.65 -12.76
N LYS A 52 11.41 4.53 -13.08
CA LYS A 52 11.87 4.80 -14.45
C LYS A 52 12.68 3.63 -15.00
N PHE A 53 13.55 3.03 -14.18
CA PHE A 53 14.43 1.95 -14.62
C PHE A 53 13.66 0.65 -14.92
N TYR A 54 12.75 0.24 -14.03
CA TYR A 54 11.96 -1.00 -14.21
C TYR A 54 10.67 -0.80 -15.01
N GLY A 55 10.31 0.46 -15.29
CA GLY A 55 9.13 0.83 -16.06
C GLY A 55 7.85 0.85 -15.23
N GLN A 56 6.97 1.80 -15.58
CA GLN A 56 5.74 2.11 -14.83
C GLN A 56 4.79 0.91 -14.66
N ARG A 57 4.73 -0.02 -15.62
CA ARG A 57 3.86 -1.21 -15.54
C ARG A 57 4.33 -2.18 -14.46
N ALA A 58 5.63 -2.48 -14.41
CA ALA A 58 6.19 -3.38 -13.39
C ALA A 58 6.17 -2.71 -12.02
N TRP A 59 6.52 -1.42 -11.96
CA TRP A 59 6.48 -0.61 -10.74
C TRP A 59 5.09 -0.58 -10.10
N LYS A 60 4.04 -0.28 -10.87
CA LYS A 60 2.65 -0.28 -10.38
C LYS A 60 2.19 -1.67 -9.92
N ARG A 61 2.61 -2.74 -10.61
CA ARG A 61 2.24 -4.12 -10.26
C ARG A 61 2.72 -4.51 -8.85
N ILE A 62 3.88 -4.03 -8.44
CA ILE A 62 4.42 -4.29 -7.09
C ILE A 62 3.96 -3.25 -6.06
N GLY A 63 3.03 -2.35 -6.38
CA GLY A 63 2.54 -1.35 -5.42
C GLY A 63 3.42 -0.10 -5.29
N GLY A 64 4.27 0.17 -6.27
CA GLY A 64 5.17 1.33 -6.27
C GLY A 64 6.23 1.25 -5.17
N MET A 65 6.61 2.40 -4.61
CA MET A 65 7.67 2.46 -3.60
C MET A 65 7.34 1.62 -2.36
N SER A 66 6.09 1.66 -1.90
CA SER A 66 5.66 0.88 -0.73
C SER A 66 5.93 -0.60 -0.92
N GLY A 67 5.45 -1.22 -2.00
CA GLY A 67 5.70 -2.66 -2.18
C GLY A 67 7.11 -2.97 -2.71
N PHE A 68 7.82 -2.01 -3.32
CA PHE A 68 9.26 -2.14 -3.57
C PHE A 68 10.06 -2.27 -2.27
N LEU A 69 9.63 -1.60 -1.20
CA LEU A 69 10.21 -1.69 0.14
C LEU A 69 9.51 -2.74 1.03
N GLY A 70 8.77 -3.68 0.44
CA GLY A 70 8.13 -4.77 1.18
C GLY A 70 6.95 -4.35 2.07
N GLN A 71 6.47 -3.11 1.97
CA GLN A 71 5.31 -2.67 2.74
C GLN A 71 4.02 -3.32 2.22
N ALA A 72 3.14 -3.69 3.15
CA ALA A 72 1.83 -4.21 2.81
C ALA A 72 1.01 -3.21 1.95
N PRO A 73 0.21 -3.69 0.99
CA PRO A 73 -0.61 -2.83 0.17
C PRO A 73 -1.63 -2.06 1.02
N LYS A 74 -1.84 -0.79 0.69
CA LYS A 74 -2.89 0.01 1.34
C LYS A 74 -4.27 -0.56 0.98
N ILE A 75 -4.98 -1.06 1.99
CA ILE A 75 -6.33 -1.57 1.82
C ILE A 75 -7.29 -0.38 1.68
N LYS A 76 -7.99 -0.31 0.55
CA LYS A 76 -9.00 0.72 0.30
C LYS A 76 -10.22 0.47 1.18
N LYS A 77 -10.64 1.51 1.90
CA LYS A 77 -11.88 1.49 2.68
C LYS A 77 -13.10 1.42 1.77
N TYR A 78 -14.23 0.97 2.30
CA TYR A 78 -15.50 1.00 1.58
C TYR A 78 -15.82 2.41 1.10
N LEU A 79 -16.25 2.52 -0.17
CA LEU A 79 -16.48 3.82 -0.79
C LEU A 79 -17.82 4.39 -0.37
N THR A 80 -18.80 3.52 -0.09
CA THR A 80 -20.15 3.93 0.26
C THR A 80 -20.52 3.54 1.69
N TYR A 81 -21.41 4.34 2.27
CA TYR A 81 -22.03 4.02 3.56
C TYR A 81 -22.69 2.64 3.54
N ARG A 82 -23.39 2.31 2.45
CA ARG A 82 -24.15 1.06 2.32
C ARG A 82 -23.24 -0.16 2.40
N GLU A 83 -22.15 -0.19 1.64
CA GLU A 83 -21.19 -1.31 1.70
C GLU A 83 -20.58 -1.45 3.10
N ALA A 84 -20.22 -0.31 3.72
CA ALA A 84 -19.65 -0.31 5.07
C ALA A 84 -20.67 -0.76 6.13
N HIS A 85 -21.92 -0.35 6.02
CA HIS A 85 -23.01 -0.76 6.89
C HIS A 85 -23.28 -2.26 6.76
N GLU A 86 -23.44 -2.78 5.54
CA GLU A 86 -23.65 -4.21 5.29
C GLU A 86 -22.51 -5.07 5.85
N SER A 87 -21.27 -4.57 5.80
CA SER A 87 -20.13 -5.23 6.45
C SER A 87 -20.16 -5.09 7.98
N ALA A 88 -20.45 -3.90 8.52
CA ALA A 88 -20.53 -3.67 9.96
C ALA A 88 -21.60 -4.54 10.64
N LEU A 89 -22.75 -4.78 9.97
CA LEU A 89 -23.79 -5.69 10.45
C LEU A 89 -23.29 -7.13 10.61
N LYS A 90 -22.40 -7.60 9.73
CA LYS A 90 -21.83 -8.95 9.82
C LYS A 90 -20.93 -9.13 11.04
N LEU A 91 -20.34 -8.05 11.55
CA LEU A 91 -19.57 -8.08 12.79
C LEU A 91 -20.46 -8.23 14.03
N ARG A 92 -21.76 -7.92 13.94
CA ARG A 92 -22.74 -8.01 15.04
C ARG A 92 -22.27 -7.28 16.30
N CYS A 93 -21.69 -6.10 16.13
CA CYS A 93 -21.23 -5.28 17.25
C CYS A 93 -22.43 -4.61 17.94
N PRO A 94 -22.66 -4.84 19.24
CA PRO A 94 -23.80 -4.26 19.97
C PRO A 94 -23.57 -2.80 20.37
N SER A 95 -22.39 -2.25 20.13
CA SER A 95 -22.04 -0.89 20.55
C SER A 95 -20.85 -0.33 19.74
N GLN A 96 -20.66 0.98 19.82
CA GLN A 96 -19.49 1.66 19.27
C GLN A 96 -18.16 1.11 19.83
N PRO A 97 -17.96 0.96 21.15
CA PRO A 97 -16.71 0.41 21.68
C PRO A 97 -16.37 -0.97 21.10
N GLU A 98 -17.38 -1.82 20.92
CA GLU A 98 -17.16 -3.15 20.34
C GLU A 98 -16.79 -3.05 18.85
N TYR A 99 -17.45 -2.17 18.10
CA TYR A 99 -17.04 -1.87 16.73
C TYR A 99 -15.59 -1.40 16.66
N MET A 100 -15.16 -0.51 17.57
CA MET A 100 -13.78 -0.01 17.57
C MET A 100 -12.74 -1.10 17.86
N ARG A 101 -13.11 -2.15 18.59
CA ARG A 101 -12.26 -3.33 18.81
C ARG A 101 -12.21 -4.23 17.57
N ARG A 102 -13.35 -4.41 16.90
CA ARG A 102 -13.55 -5.45 15.88
C ARG A 102 -13.54 -4.98 14.44
N PHE A 103 -13.57 -3.67 14.16
CA PHE A 103 -13.66 -3.17 12.77
C PHE A 103 -12.52 -3.65 11.88
N ARG A 104 -11.36 -4.03 12.45
CA ARG A 104 -10.22 -4.57 11.67
C ARG A 104 -10.42 -6.01 11.21
N GLU A 105 -11.43 -6.72 11.71
CA GLU A 105 -11.85 -8.03 11.17
C GLU A 105 -12.27 -7.92 9.71
N ASP A 106 -12.81 -6.76 9.31
CA ASP A 106 -12.88 -6.36 7.90
C ASP A 106 -11.99 -5.14 7.66
N PRO A 107 -10.81 -5.31 7.05
CA PRO A 107 -9.86 -4.21 6.89
C PRO A 107 -10.37 -3.10 5.96
N ARG A 108 -11.49 -3.26 5.27
CA ARG A 108 -12.14 -2.21 4.46
C ARG A 108 -13.08 -1.35 5.29
N LEU A 109 -13.46 -1.75 6.50
CA LEU A 109 -14.25 -0.90 7.40
C LEU A 109 -13.44 0.31 7.88
N PRO A 110 -14.06 1.51 7.91
CA PRO A 110 -13.42 2.71 8.45
C PRO A 110 -13.43 2.72 9.98
N SER A 111 -12.36 3.20 10.60
CA SER A 111 -12.35 3.44 12.05
C SER A 111 -13.23 4.62 12.48
N ARG A 112 -13.55 5.52 11.55
CA ARG A 112 -14.37 6.72 11.76
C ARG A 112 -15.44 6.82 10.66
N PRO A 113 -16.52 6.02 10.73
CA PRO A 113 -17.59 6.03 9.73
C PRO A 113 -18.31 7.39 9.64
N ASP A 114 -18.35 8.14 10.74
CA ASP A 114 -18.84 9.52 10.82
C ASP A 114 -18.07 10.48 9.91
N ARG A 115 -16.74 10.35 9.85
CA ARG A 115 -15.89 11.16 8.96
C ARG A 115 -15.88 10.64 7.53
N THR A 116 -16.07 9.34 7.36
CA THR A 116 -16.04 8.70 6.03
C THR A 116 -17.34 8.94 5.27
N TYR A 117 -18.48 8.98 5.96
CA TYR A 117 -19.82 9.08 5.36
C TYR A 117 -20.69 10.16 6.04
N PRO A 118 -20.26 11.42 6.18
CA PRO A 118 -20.89 12.39 7.08
C PRO A 118 -22.38 12.63 6.81
N LYS A 119 -22.78 12.68 5.53
CA LYS A 119 -24.18 12.90 5.12
C LYS A 119 -25.08 11.72 5.52
N GLN A 120 -24.68 10.50 5.14
CA GLN A 120 -25.43 9.28 5.43
C GLN A 120 -25.39 8.94 6.92
N TRP A 121 -24.28 9.23 7.60
CA TRP A 121 -24.11 9.03 9.03
C TRP A 121 -25.18 9.76 9.84
N ALA A 122 -25.35 11.06 9.59
CA ALA A 122 -26.36 11.86 10.27
C ALA A 122 -27.78 11.42 9.89
N LYS A 123 -28.02 11.13 8.60
CA LYS A 123 -29.34 10.71 8.09
C LYS A 123 -29.82 9.39 8.69
N ASN A 124 -28.92 8.44 8.93
CA ASN A 124 -29.25 7.08 9.37
C ASN A 124 -29.05 6.88 10.87
N GLY A 125 -29.34 7.87 11.72
CA GLY A 125 -29.30 7.65 13.18
C GLY A 125 -27.91 7.35 13.77
N ARG A 126 -26.83 7.75 13.08
CA ARG A 126 -25.43 7.63 13.53
C ARG A 126 -25.05 6.18 13.88
N TRP A 127 -24.45 5.93 15.04
CA TRP A 127 -24.01 4.60 15.46
C TRP A 127 -25.14 3.58 15.48
N LEU A 128 -26.34 3.96 15.92
CA LEU A 128 -27.45 3.03 16.00
C LEU A 128 -27.81 2.52 14.60
N GLY A 129 -28.03 3.40 13.63
CA GLY A 129 -28.36 2.91 12.29
C GLY A 129 -27.17 2.36 11.52
N PHE A 130 -25.94 2.77 11.82
CA PHE A 130 -24.76 2.14 11.22
C PHE A 130 -24.55 0.70 11.69
N LEU A 131 -24.86 0.41 12.96
CA LEU A 131 -24.74 -0.93 13.56
C LEU A 131 -26.05 -1.74 13.49
N GLY A 132 -27.14 -1.19 12.96
CA GLY A 132 -28.44 -1.88 12.86
C GLY A 132 -29.16 -2.05 14.21
N LEU A 133 -29.03 -1.06 15.09
CA LEU A 133 -29.60 -1.00 16.44
C LEU A 133 -30.74 0.03 16.55
N LEU A 134 -31.33 0.43 15.42
CA LEU A 134 -32.53 1.28 15.36
C LEU A 134 -33.81 0.43 15.42
#